data_AF-A0A820AYY3-F1
#
_entry.id   AF-A0A820AYY3-F1
#
_cell.length_a   1.000
_cell.length_b   1.000
_cell.length_c   1.000
_cell.angle_alpha   90.00
_cell.angle_beta   90.00
_cell.angle_gamma   90.00
#
_symmetry.space_group_name_H-M   'P 1'
#
loop_
_entity.id
_entity.type
_entity.pdbx_description
1 polymer ?
#
loop_
_entity_poly.entity_id
_entity_poly.type
_entity_poly.pdbx_seq_one_letter_code
_entity_poly.pdbx_strand_id
1 'polypeptide(L)' 'MLRFTNVDHKPTRLPPVYGYRTHPLLPLRQALEPILPHIIELDEFIQIAKTECHFPSEHGLTREQAPAIF' A
#
# COMPACT_ATOMS: atom_id res chain seq x y z
N MET A 1 -27.16 3.58 19.18
CA MET A 1 -25.74 3.28 19.47
C MET A 1 -24.89 4.11 18.50
N LEU A 2 -24.30 5.22 18.96
CA LEU A 2 -23.56 6.18 18.12
C LEU A 2 -22.11 5.70 17.98
N ARG A 3 -21.71 5.24 16.79
CA ARG A 3 -20.47 4.46 16.60
C ARG A 3 -19.20 5.29 16.35
N PHE A 4 -19.27 6.63 16.33
CA PHE A 4 -18.13 7.49 15.96
C PHE A 4 -18.07 8.85 16.69
N THR A 5 -18.44 8.92 17.97
CA THR A 5 -18.37 10.18 18.74
C THR A 5 -16.98 10.54 19.26
N ASN A 6 -15.99 9.67 19.08
CA ASN A 6 -14.60 9.86 19.52
C ASN A 6 -13.64 10.28 18.38
N VAL A 7 -14.16 10.58 17.20
CA VAL A 7 -13.32 11.04 16.10
C VAL A 7 -13.33 12.56 16.11
N ASP A 8 -12.18 13.16 16.39
CA ASP A 8 -12.01 14.61 16.28
C ASP A 8 -12.35 15.05 14.85
N HIS A 9 -13.44 15.80 14.71
CA HIS A 9 -13.94 16.28 13.41
C HIS A 9 -13.09 17.42 12.81
N LYS A 10 -12.05 17.87 13.52
CA LYS A 10 -11.16 18.92 13.07
C LYS A 10 -9.91 18.29 12.46
N PRO A 11 -9.54 18.64 11.21
CA PRO A 11 -8.28 18.19 10.64
C PRO A 11 -7.13 18.78 11.47
N THR A 12 -6.52 17.95 12.31
CA THR A 12 -5.32 18.29 13.05
C THR A 12 -4.11 18.01 12.18
N ARG A 13 -3.14 18.93 12.20
CA ARG A 13 -1.87 18.72 11.50
C ARG A 13 -1.08 17.65 12.25
N LEU A 14 -1.04 16.45 11.69
CA LEU A 14 -0.21 15.38 12.23
C LEU A 14 1.28 15.72 12.04
N PRO A 15 2.13 15.41 13.03
CA PRO A 15 3.56 15.56 12.84
C PRO A 15 4.02 14.65 11.69
N PRO A 16 4.94 15.12 10.84
CA PRO A 16 5.50 14.29 9.78
C PRO A 16 6.20 13.06 10.40
N VAL A 17 5.84 11.88 9.92
CA VAL A 17 6.51 10.63 10.31
C VAL A 17 7.83 10.55 9.57
N TYR A 18 8.96 10.70 10.27
CA TYR A 18 10.30 10.63 9.65
C TYR A 18 11.06 9.33 9.96
N GLY A 19 10.47 8.40 10.71
CA GLY A 19 11.13 7.16 11.14
C GLY A 19 11.69 6.32 9.98
N TYR A 20 11.10 6.45 8.78
CA TYR A 20 11.59 5.77 7.58
C TYR A 20 12.96 6.27 7.09
N ARG A 21 13.42 7.47 7.50
CA ARG A 21 14.67 8.07 7.00
C ARG A 21 15.92 7.36 7.50
N THR A 22 15.85 6.74 8.69
CA THR A 22 16.96 6.02 9.30
C THR A 22 16.81 4.50 9.17
N HIS A 23 15.71 4.03 8.57
CA HIS A 23 15.52 2.61 8.34
C HIS A 23 16.26 2.14 7.09
N PRO A 24 16.94 0.99 7.15
CA PRO A 24 17.50 0.37 5.97
C PRO A 24 16.37 0.07 4.99
N LEU A 25 16.62 0.35 3.71
CA LEU A 25 15.70 -0.03 2.64
C LEU A 25 15.66 -1.55 2.57
N LEU A 26 14.49 -2.12 2.82
CA LEU A 26 14.26 -3.56 2.71
C LEU A 26 13.59 -3.87 1.37
N PRO A 27 13.86 -5.05 0.79
CA PRO A 27 13.06 -5.58 -0.30
C PRO A 27 11.58 -5.59 0.11
N LEU A 28 10.68 -5.21 -0.80
CA LEU A 28 9.25 -5.08 -0.54
C LEU A 28 8.67 -6.34 0.13
N ARG A 29 9.03 -7.54 -0.37
CA ARG A 29 8.61 -8.82 0.21
C ARG A 29 8.96 -8.95 1.69
N GLN A 30 10.14 -8.50 2.10
CA GLN A 30 10.62 -8.57 3.48
C GLN A 30 9.94 -7.52 4.36
N ALA A 31 9.62 -6.34 3.82
CA ALA A 31 8.85 -5.32 4.53
C ALA A 31 7.39 -5.75 4.77
N LEU A 32 6.83 -6.59 3.88
CA LEU A 32 5.45 -7.06 3.97
C LEU A 32 5.28 -8.29 4.87
N GLU A 33 6.34 -8.99 5.29
CA GLU A 33 6.25 -10.18 6.15
C GLU A 33 5.38 -10.01 7.41
N PRO A 34 5.47 -8.90 8.17
CA PRO A 34 4.68 -8.73 9.39
C PRO A 34 3.17 -8.65 9.12
N ILE A 35 2.78 -8.17 7.94
CA ILE A 35 1.38 -7.94 7.57
C ILE A 35 0.84 -8.99 6.60
N LEU A 36 1.71 -9.78 5.98
CA LEU A 36 1.38 -10.90 5.10
C LEU A 36 0.29 -11.84 5.69
N PRO A 37 0.36 -12.27 6.97
CA PRO A 37 -0.69 -13.09 7.57
C PRO A 37 -2.06 -12.40 7.68
N HIS A 38 -2.08 -11.07 7.66
CA HIS A 38 -3.28 -10.24 7.75
C HIS A 38 -3.83 -9.87 6.36
N ILE A 39 -3.01 -10.01 5.30
CA ILE A 39 -3.43 -9.83 3.92
C ILE A 39 -3.80 -11.21 3.38
N ILE A 40 -4.99 -11.66 3.80
CA ILE A 40 -5.65 -12.84 3.23
C ILE A 40 -5.76 -12.60 1.71
N GLU A 41 -5.46 -13.63 0.91
CA GLU A 41 -5.54 -13.58 -0.57
C GLU A 41 -4.52 -12.64 -1.26
N LEU A 42 -3.40 -12.27 -0.62
CA LEU A 42 -2.37 -11.43 -1.26
C LEU A 42 -1.94 -11.96 -2.65
N ASP A 43 -1.77 -13.28 -2.79
CA ASP A 43 -1.39 -13.88 -4.07
C ASP A 43 -2.49 -13.71 -5.12
N GLU A 44 -3.77 -13.78 -4.74
CA GLU A 44 -4.88 -13.53 -5.66
C GLU A 44 -4.93 -12.05 -6.06
N PHE A 45 -4.72 -11.12 -5.12
CA PHE A 45 -4.63 -9.69 -5.45
C PHE A 45 -3.46 -9.39 -6.38
N ILE A 46 -2.32 -10.06 -6.22
CA ILE A 46 -1.19 -9.94 -7.15
C ILE A 46 -1.57 -10.47 -8.54
N GLN A 47 -2.33 -11.57 -8.63
CA GLN A 47 -2.79 -12.09 -9.92
C GLN A 47 -3.80 -11.15 -10.58
N ILE A 48 -4.78 -10.65 -9.83
CA ILE A 48 -5.76 -9.67 -10.31
C ILE A 48 -5.04 -8.41 -10.80
N ALA A 49 -4.10 -7.88 -10.02
CA ALA A 49 -3.33 -6.72 -10.45
C ALA A 49 -2.53 -7.01 -11.73
N LYS A 50 -1.97 -8.21 -11.90
CA LYS A 50 -1.28 -8.61 -13.14
C LYS A 50 -2.20 -8.78 -14.34
N THR A 51 -3.45 -9.22 -14.14
CA THR A 51 -4.43 -9.39 -15.22
C THR A 51 -5.06 -8.06 -15.63
N GLU A 52 -5.34 -7.19 -14.66
CA GLU A 52 -5.99 -5.90 -14.87
C GLU A 52 -4.99 -4.79 -15.24
N CYS A 53 -3.71 -4.91 -14.86
CA CYS A 53 -2.67 -3.99 -15.32
C CYS A 53 -2.43 -4.14 -16.81
N HIS A 54 -2.89 -3.14 -17.56
CA HIS A 54 -2.60 -3.02 -18.97
C HIS A 54 -1.12 -2.70 -19.15
N PHE A 55 -0.42 -3.58 -19.89
CA PHE A 55 0.94 -3.34 -20.35
C PHE A 55 0.98 -3.25 -21.88
N PRO A 56 1.64 -2.24 -22.47
CA PRO A 56 2.34 -1.14 -21.80
C PRO A 56 1.37 -0.22 -21.05
N SER A 57 1.75 0.20 -19.84
CA SER A 57 0.99 1.17 -19.07
C SER A 57 0.91 2.48 -19.85
N GLU A 58 -0.27 3.11 -19.90
CA GLU A 58 -0.46 4.44 -20.52
C GLU A 58 0.48 5.50 -19.91
N HIS A 59 0.94 5.27 -18.67
CA HIS A 59 1.87 6.14 -17.95
C HIS A 59 3.34 5.76 -18.14
N GLY A 60 3.66 4.85 -19.07
CA GLY A 60 5.04 4.42 -19.33
C GLY A 60 5.66 3.61 -18.20
N LEU A 61 4.84 3.05 -17.31
CA LEU A 61 5.32 2.23 -16.19
C LEU A 61 5.76 0.85 -16.63
N THR A 62 6.80 0.34 -15.97
CA THR A 62 7.23 -1.05 -16.12
C THR A 62 6.15 -2.01 -15.58
N ARG A 63 6.22 -3.27 -15.98
CA ARG A 63 5.25 -4.30 -15.58
C ARG A 63 5.14 -4.49 -14.06
N GLU A 64 6.21 -4.17 -13.32
CA GLU A 64 6.23 -4.21 -11.85
C GLU A 64 5.67 -2.94 -11.18
N GLN A 65 5.64 -1.82 -11.92
CA GLN A 65 5.18 -0.52 -11.42
C GLN A 65 3.71 -0.26 -11.76
N ALA A 66 3.19 -0.82 -12.86
CA ALA A 66 1.80 -0.65 -13.27
C ALA A 66 0.78 -0.97 -12.16
N PRO A 67 0.99 -2.00 -11.30
CA PRO A 67 0.10 -2.29 -10.16
C PRO A 67 0.02 -1.20 -9.08
N ALA A 68 0.87 -0.18 -9.11
CA ALA A 68 0.86 0.89 -8.11
C ALA A 68 -0.20 1.97 -8.40
N ILE A 69 -0.81 1.99 -9.59
CA ILE A 69 -1.81 3.00 -9.99
C ILE A 69 -3.24 2.42 -10.11
N PHE A 70 -3.43 1.12 -9.93
CA PHE A 70 -4.73 0.43 -9.95
C PHE A 70 -4.86 -0.43 -8.71
#